data_AF-A0A2S3ZTK6-F1
#
_entry.id   AF-A0A2S3ZTK6-F1
#
_cell.length_a   1.000
_cell.length_b   1.000
_cell.length_c   1.000
_cell.angle_alpha   90.00
_cell.angle_beta   90.00
_cell.angle_gamma   90.00
#
_symmetry.space_group_name_H-M   'P 1'
#
loop_
_entity.id
_entity.type
_entity.pdbx_description
1 polymer ?
#
loop_
_entity_poly.entity_id
_entity_poly.type
_entity_poly.pdbx_seq_one_letter_code
_entity_poly.pdbx_strand_id
1 'polypeptide(L)'
;MATYSSTESSSSKHPADWGRAMAVALTRVVAQGRADGHYIEHDNLYGADLHLTIAEAAHGVQITLCWSPDELETTKLAKPPVDDQ
;
A
#
# COMPACT_ATOMS: atom_id res chain seq x y z
N MET A 1 3.16 0.45 -16.61
CA MET A 1 3.53 0.64 -15.21
C MET A 1 2.98 -0.54 -14.43
N ALA A 2 3.78 -1.15 -13.56
CA ALA A 2 3.30 -2.24 -12.72
C ALA A 2 2.47 -1.65 -11.57
N THR A 3 1.34 -2.26 -11.26
CA THR A 3 0.50 -1.90 -10.11
C THR A 3 0.23 -3.18 -9.34
N TYR A 4 0.52 -3.14 -8.04
CA TYR A 4 0.33 -4.25 -7.13
C TYR A 4 -0.92 -4.02 -6.32
N SER A 5 -1.71 -5.08 -6.14
CA SER A 5 -2.95 -4.96 -5.38
C SER A 5 -3.24 -6.23 -4.59
N SER A 6 -3.76 -6.04 -3.38
CA SER A 6 -4.22 -7.14 -2.55
C SER A 6 -5.51 -6.78 -1.83
N THR A 7 -6.37 -7.79 -1.68
CA THR A 7 -7.68 -7.65 -1.09
C THR A 7 -7.81 -8.61 0.07
N GLU A 8 -8.16 -8.10 1.24
CA GLU A 8 -8.38 -8.87 2.46
C GLU A 8 -9.71 -8.50 3.11
N SER A 9 -10.31 -9.45 3.82
CA SER A 9 -11.60 -9.23 4.49
C SER A 9 -11.41 -9.13 6.00
N SER A 10 -12.17 -8.25 6.64
CA SER A 10 -12.33 -8.24 8.09
C SER A 10 -13.78 -8.56 8.43
N SER A 11 -13.98 -9.40 9.44
CA SER A 11 -15.32 -9.77 9.93
C SER A 11 -15.99 -8.65 10.75
N SER A 12 -15.24 -7.59 11.09
CA SER A 12 -15.73 -6.44 11.83
C SER A 12 -15.93 -5.23 10.93
N LYS A 13 -16.97 -4.45 11.19
CA LYS A 13 -17.20 -3.13 10.57
C LYS A 13 -16.53 -1.98 11.34
N HIS A 14 -15.90 -2.26 12.47
CA HIS A 14 -15.21 -1.24 13.27
C HIS A 14 -13.77 -1.04 12.77
N PRO A 15 -13.37 0.20 12.44
CA PRO A 15 -12.03 0.48 11.91
C PRO A 15 -10.86 -0.02 12.75
N ALA A 16 -11.03 -0.05 14.07
CA ALA A 16 -10.01 -0.51 15.01
C ALA A 16 -9.64 -2.00 14.81
N ASP A 17 -10.56 -2.81 14.27
CA ASP A 17 -10.37 -4.24 14.05
C ASP A 17 -9.75 -4.58 12.69
N TRP A 18 -9.55 -3.58 11.83
CA TRP A 18 -9.06 -3.79 10.47
C TRP A 18 -7.55 -3.95 10.38
N GLY A 19 -6.82 -3.66 11.46
CA GLY A 19 -5.35 -3.67 11.49
C GLY A 19 -4.75 -4.96 10.95
N ARG A 20 -5.34 -6.12 11.31
CA ARG A 20 -4.88 -7.42 10.81
C ARG A 20 -5.07 -7.58 9.30
N ALA A 21 -6.26 -7.25 8.78
CA ALA A 21 -6.56 -7.36 7.36
C ALA A 21 -5.68 -6.39 6.54
N MET A 22 -5.48 -5.16 7.02
CA MET A 22 -4.58 -4.18 6.42
C MET A 22 -3.13 -4.68 6.41
N ALA A 23 -2.62 -5.23 7.52
CA ALA A 23 -1.25 -5.74 7.61
C ALA A 23 -1.01 -6.89 6.62
N VAL A 24 -1.98 -7.80 6.47
CA VAL A 24 -1.90 -8.90 5.49
C VAL A 24 -1.94 -8.36 4.06
N ALA A 25 -2.85 -7.44 3.74
CA ALA A 25 -2.94 -6.83 2.42
C ALA A 25 -1.62 -6.13 2.05
N LEU A 26 -1.04 -5.36 2.97
CA LEU A 26 0.25 -4.70 2.79
C LEU A 26 1.39 -5.69 2.54
N THR A 27 1.47 -6.75 3.35
CA THR A 27 2.50 -7.80 3.20
C THR A 27 2.41 -8.46 1.82
N ARG A 28 1.18 -8.70 1.33
CA ARG A 28 0.93 -9.30 0.01
C ARG A 28 1.30 -8.36 -1.14
N VAL A 29 0.95 -7.07 -1.03
CA VAL A 29 1.34 -6.05 -2.02
C VAL A 29 2.87 -5.96 -2.15
N VAL A 30 3.59 -5.90 -1.03
CA VAL A 30 5.06 -5.88 -1.03
C VAL A 30 5.65 -7.16 -1.62
N ALA A 31 5.07 -8.32 -1.28
CA ALA A 31 5.51 -9.60 -1.83
C ALA A 31 5.33 -9.69 -3.35
N GLN A 32 4.25 -9.12 -3.90
CA GLN A 32 4.03 -9.05 -5.35
C GLN A 32 5.11 -8.21 -6.03
N GLY A 33 5.39 -7.01 -5.53
CA GLY A 33 6.44 -6.17 -6.10
C GLY A 33 7.82 -6.82 -6.02
N ARG A 34 8.12 -7.52 -4.93
CA ARG A 34 9.37 -8.28 -4.79
C ARG A 34 9.51 -9.40 -5.81
N ALA A 35 8.41 -10.09 -6.12
CA ALA A 35 8.40 -11.17 -7.11
C ALA A 35 8.71 -10.65 -8.53
N ASP A 36 8.29 -9.43 -8.83
CA ASP A 36 8.56 -8.75 -10.11
C ASP A 36 9.96 -8.12 -10.20
N GLY A 37 10.83 -8.35 -9.20
CA GLY A 37 12.21 -7.87 -9.20
C GLY A 37 12.37 -6.43 -8.73
N HIS A 38 11.30 -5.77 -8.26
CA HIS A 38 11.45 -4.52 -7.54
C HIS A 38 12.08 -4.81 -6.17
N TYR A 39 13.26 -4.24 -5.91
CA TYR A 39 13.94 -4.31 -4.61
C TYR A 39 13.17 -3.48 -3.59
N ILE A 40 12.05 -4.01 -3.11
CA ILE A 40 11.19 -3.38 -2.11
C ILE A 40 11.55 -4.01 -0.78
N GLU A 41 12.43 -3.36 -0.05
CA GLU A 41 12.49 -3.57 1.40
C GLU A 41 11.33 -2.79 2.04
N HIS A 42 10.91 -3.18 3.25
CA HIS A 42 9.79 -2.52 3.94
C HIS A 42 9.98 -0.99 4.05
N ASP A 43 11.23 -0.52 4.06
CA ASP A 43 11.61 0.89 4.02
C ASP A 43 11.23 1.64 2.73
N ASN A 44 10.99 0.94 1.62
CA ASN A 44 10.60 1.58 0.35
C ASN A 44 9.14 2.05 0.33
N LEU A 45 8.35 1.70 1.34
CA LEU A 45 7.00 2.24 1.50
C LEU A 45 6.99 3.63 2.15
N TYR A 46 8.10 4.06 2.77
CA TYR A 46 8.16 5.40 3.35
C TYR A 46 8.12 6.46 2.25
N GLY A 47 7.07 7.28 2.28
CA GLY A 47 6.81 8.28 1.25
C GLY A 47 6.16 7.72 -0.02
N ALA A 48 5.78 6.44 -0.03
CA ALA A 48 4.99 5.87 -1.11
C ALA A 48 3.52 6.24 -0.94
N ASP A 49 2.87 6.58 -2.05
CA ASP A 49 1.42 6.71 -2.11
C ASP A 49 0.77 5.31 -2.15
N LEU A 50 0.02 5.01 -1.09
CA LEU A 50 -0.74 3.77 -0.95
C LEU A 50 -2.22 4.09 -1.08
N HIS A 51 -2.89 3.45 -2.03
CA HIS A 51 -4.32 3.61 -2.23
C HIS A 51 -5.08 2.53 -1.48
N LEU A 52 -5.73 2.93 -0.38
CA LEU A 52 -6.61 2.08 0.41
C LEU A 52 -8.07 2.30 -0.01
N THR A 53 -8.75 1.22 -0.38
CA THR A 53 -10.20 1.21 -0.64
C THR A 53 -10.88 0.28 0.36
N ILE A 54 -11.96 0.75 0.98
CA ILE A 54 -12.78 -0.02 1.90
C ILE A 54 -14.18 -0.14 1.31
N ALA A 55 -14.66 -1.37 1.16
CA ALA A 55 -16.00 -1.68 0.68
C ALA A 55 -16.77 -2.49 1.73
N GLU A 56 -18.09 -2.31 1.78
CA GLU A 56 -18.94 -3.15 2.61
C GLU A 56 -18.99 -4.58 2.06
N ALA A 57 -18.95 -5.56 2.96
CA ALA A 57 -19.14 -6.97 2.63
C ALA A 57 -20.27 -7.57 3.50
N ALA A 58 -20.80 -8.72 3.08
CA ALA A 58 -21.92 -9.37 3.76
C ALA A 58 -21.69 -9.60 5.27
N HIS A 59 -20.44 -9.84 5.67
CA HIS A 59 -20.04 -10.08 7.06
C HIS A 59 -18.87 -9.21 7.50
N GLY A 60 -18.90 -7.91 7.20
CA GLY A 60 -17.88 -6.96 7.66
C GLY A 60 -17.45 -6.02 6.55
N VAL A 61 -16.15 -5.96 6.28
CA VAL A 61 -15.58 -5.12 5.21
C VAL A 61 -14.60 -5.89 4.35
N GLN A 62 -14.47 -5.43 3.12
CA GLN A 62 -13.42 -5.80 2.19
C GLN A 62 -12.45 -4.63 2.05
N ILE A 63 -11.17 -4.90 2.24
CA ILE A 63 -10.10 -3.92 2.24
C ILE A 63 -9.20 -4.25 1.06
N THR A 64 -9.09 -3.31 0.13
CA THR A 64 -8.20 -3.42 -1.02
C THR A 64 -7.08 -2.40 -0.86
N LEU A 65 -5.84 -2.85 -0.94
CA LEU A 65 -4.67 -2.00 -0.96
C LEU A 65 -4.01 -2.08 -2.32
N CYS A 66 -3.73 -0.93 -2.92
CA CYS A 66 -3.05 -0.80 -4.20
C CYS A 66 -1.79 0.07 -4.03
N TRP A 67 -0.76 -0.28 -4.79
CA TRP A 67 0.50 0.45 -4.81
C TRP A 67 1.15 0.38 -6.18
N SER A 68 1.71 1.51 -6.63
CA SER A 68 2.45 1.61 -7.88
C SER A 68 3.86 2.15 -7.59
N PRO A 69 4.94 1.40 -7.89
CA PRO A 69 6.31 1.88 -7.66
C PRO A 69 6.69 3.11 -8.50
N ASP A 70 6.04 3.34 -9.64
CA ASP A 70 6.32 4.47 -10.54
C ASP A 70 5.89 5.83 -9.93
N GLU A 71 4.92 5.85 -9.02
CA GLU A 71 4.50 7.08 -8.33
C GLU A 71 5.60 7.62 -7.41
N LEU A 72 6.46 6.74 -6.87
CA LEU A 72 7.59 7.12 -6.01
C LEU A 72 8.64 7.96 -6.73
N GLU A 73 8.85 7.77 -8.05
CA GLU A 73 9.81 8.56 -8.82
C GLU A 73 9.28 9.99 -9.08
N THR A 74 7.96 10.13 -9.26
CA THR A 74 7.29 11.43 -9.38
C THR A 74 7.31 12.21 -8.06
N THR A 75 7.06 11.57 -6.91
CA THR A 75 7.07 12.25 -5.60
C THR A 75 8.48 12.51 -5.05
N LYS A 76 9.49 11.67 -5.34
CA LYS A 76 10.88 12.00 -4.98
C LYS A 76 11.42 13.21 -5.76
N LEU A 77 11.08 13.34 -7.04
CA LEU A 77 11.50 14.47 -7.87
C LEU A 77 10.77 15.78 -7.49
N ALA A 78 9.58 15.68 -6.87
CA ALA A 78 8.80 16.82 -6.42
C ALA A 78 9.28 17.42 -5.08
N LYS A 79 10.28 16.84 -4.41
CA LYS A 79 10.90 17.48 -3.25
C LYS A 79 11.76 18.66 -3.76
N PRO A 80 11.45 19.93 -3.43
CA PRO A 80 12.28 21.04 -3.87
C PRO A 80 13.71 20.85 -3.33
N PRO A 81 14.75 21.31 -4.06
CA PRO A 81 16.11 21.27 -3.53
C PRO A 81 16.09 21.97 -2.18
N VAL A 82 16.45 21.24 -1.13
CA VAL A 82 16.67 21.86 0.17
C VAL A 82 17.85 22.80 -0.04
N ASP A 83 17.59 24.09 0.05
CA ASP A 83 18.62 25.11 0.03
C ASP A 83 19.41 24.93 1.33
N ASP A 84 20.65 24.46 1.20
CA ASP A 84 21.62 24.38 2.28
C ASP A 84 22.21 25.79 2.45
N GLN A 85 21.62 26.58 3.36
CA GLN A 85 22.18 27.85 3.84
C GLN A 85 22.05 27.97 5.35
#